data_AF-A0A1C1A5K6-F1
#
_entry.id   AF-A0A1C1A5K6-F1
#
_cell.length_a   1.000
_cell.length_b   1.000
_cell.length_c   1.000
_cell.angle_alpha   90.00
_cell.angle_beta   90.00
_cell.angle_gamma   90.00
#
_symmetry.space_group_name_H-M   'P 1'
#
loop_
_entity.id
_entity.type
_entity.pdbx_description
1 polymer ?
#
loop_
_entity_poly.entity_id
_entity_poly.type
_entity_poly.pdbx_seq_one_letter_code
_entity_poly.pdbx_strand_id
1 'polypeptide(L)'
;MRISASEVIRKTALIILASHPNGLRFTDLKFKTEETLVDTFPPDDYKNGKFRSAIWDLDKRYSELLLKEKRGALSFFTPKPKLIEEKDQIEIPLFAPTSREKHVENQREGRSDKYVDYVEFKAKLTEIIAYIESKKITDVNVDYFTKAEQRNAIKAMIYLEGLMDLKYSMQYVQREEEFRY
;
A
#
# COMPACT_ATOMS: atom_id res chain seq x y z
N MET A 1 0.26 -5.44 10.29
CA MET A 1 1.43 -5.07 9.45
C MET A 1 0.90 -4.40 8.18
N ARG A 2 1.44 -3.25 7.77
CA ARG A 2 0.96 -2.51 6.57
C ARG A 2 1.44 -3.23 5.31
N ILE A 3 0.54 -3.49 4.36
CA ILE A 3 0.87 -4.27 3.16
C ILE A 3 0.58 -3.42 1.93
N SER A 4 1.63 -3.10 1.18
CA SER A 4 1.54 -2.30 -0.04
C SER A 4 0.88 -3.07 -1.18
N ALA A 5 0.20 -2.37 -2.10
CA ALA A 5 -0.28 -2.93 -3.36
C ALA A 5 0.78 -3.76 -4.09
N SER A 6 2.04 -3.29 -4.11
CA SER A 6 3.16 -4.01 -4.72
C SER A 6 3.39 -5.39 -4.12
N GLU A 7 3.13 -5.61 -2.83
CA GLU A 7 3.33 -6.93 -2.20
C GLU A 7 2.23 -7.90 -2.58
N VAL A 8 0.98 -7.44 -2.61
CA VAL A 8 -0.17 -8.22 -3.10
C VAL A 8 0.06 -8.67 -4.54
N ILE A 9 0.49 -7.73 -5.40
CA ILE A 9 0.84 -8.01 -6.79
C ILE A 9 1.96 -9.04 -6.88
N ARG A 10 3.05 -8.88 -6.11
CA ARG A 10 4.19 -9.82 -6.12
C ARG A 10 3.79 -11.22 -5.69
N LYS A 11 3.05 -11.36 -4.59
CA LYS A 11 2.59 -12.64 -4.06
C LYS A 11 1.66 -13.35 -5.04
N THR A 12 0.75 -12.60 -5.66
CA THR A 12 -0.14 -13.12 -6.72
C THR A 12 0.66 -13.59 -7.94
N ALA A 13 1.64 -12.80 -8.39
CA ALA A 13 2.52 -13.18 -9.49
C ALA A 13 3.33 -14.46 -9.18
N LEU A 14 3.78 -14.65 -7.94
CA LEU A 14 4.48 -15.89 -7.52
C LEU A 14 3.58 -17.12 -7.62
N ILE A 15 2.33 -17.03 -7.18
CA ILE A 15 1.36 -18.14 -7.25
C ILE A 15 1.05 -18.49 -8.71
N ILE A 16 0.83 -17.47 -9.55
CA ILE A 16 0.65 -17.66 -11.00
C ILE A 16 1.87 -18.36 -11.59
N LEU A 17 3.08 -17.88 -11.26
CA LEU A 17 4.32 -18.45 -11.78
C LEU A 17 4.54 -19.90 -11.33
N ALA A 18 4.19 -20.24 -10.09
CA ALA A 18 4.27 -21.61 -9.55
C ALA A 18 3.41 -22.61 -10.36
N SER A 19 2.32 -22.12 -10.96
CA SER A 19 1.44 -22.92 -11.82
C SER A 19 1.93 -23.08 -13.26
N HIS A 20 3.07 -22.45 -13.61
CA HIS A 20 3.65 -22.49 -14.96
C HIS A 20 5.12 -22.96 -14.89
N PRO A 21 5.38 -24.28 -14.82
CA PRO A 21 6.72 -24.84 -14.62
C PRO A 21 7.75 -24.44 -15.69
N ASN A 22 7.29 -24.20 -16.92
CA ASN A 22 8.14 -23.76 -18.04
C ASN A 22 8.50 -22.27 -17.99
N GLY A 23 8.00 -21.55 -16.98
CA GLY A 23 8.14 -20.11 -16.84
C GLY A 23 7.19 -19.31 -17.71
N LEU A 24 7.22 -17.99 -17.51
CA LEU A 24 6.39 -17.01 -18.21
C LEU A 24 7.24 -15.82 -18.65
N ARG A 25 6.90 -15.23 -19.80
CA ARG A 25 7.44 -13.91 -20.17
C ARG A 25 6.94 -12.87 -19.17
N PHE A 26 7.73 -11.83 -18.95
CA PHE A 26 7.34 -10.69 -18.12
C PHE A 26 5.96 -10.14 -18.49
N THR A 27 5.70 -9.96 -19.80
CA THR A 27 4.43 -9.45 -20.31
C THR A 27 3.26 -10.36 -19.97
N ASP A 28 3.44 -11.67 -20.11
CA ASP A 28 2.39 -12.65 -19.87
C ASP A 28 2.11 -12.78 -18.37
N LEU A 29 3.18 -12.78 -17.55
CA LEU A 29 3.05 -12.78 -16.09
C LEU A 29 2.35 -11.52 -15.60
N LYS A 30 2.72 -10.35 -16.14
CA LYS A 30 2.04 -9.08 -15.83
C LYS A 30 0.55 -9.15 -16.18
N PHE A 31 0.24 -9.54 -17.41
CA PHE A 31 -1.14 -9.61 -17.89
C PHE A 31 -2.00 -10.56 -17.05
N LYS A 32 -1.52 -11.76 -16.76
CA LYS A 32 -2.23 -12.72 -15.89
C LYS A 32 -2.42 -12.19 -14.46
N THR A 33 -1.43 -11.46 -13.94
CA THR A 33 -1.53 -10.87 -12.61
C THR A 33 -2.55 -9.72 -12.59
N GLU A 34 -2.61 -8.90 -13.64
CA GLU A 34 -3.63 -7.85 -13.84
C GLU A 34 -5.03 -8.46 -13.92
N GLU A 35 -5.22 -9.51 -14.70
CA GLU A 35 -6.50 -10.24 -14.83
C GLU A 35 -6.96 -10.81 -13.48
N THR A 36 -6.04 -11.39 -12.70
CA THR A 36 -6.37 -11.99 -11.39
C THR A 36 -6.76 -10.93 -10.36
N LEU A 37 -6.22 -9.72 -10.46
CA LEU A 37 -6.43 -8.65 -9.49
C LEU A 37 -7.30 -7.52 -10.03
N VAL A 38 -8.05 -7.75 -11.11
CA VAL A 38 -8.84 -6.71 -11.80
C VAL A 38 -9.87 -6.04 -10.88
N ASP A 39 -10.46 -6.81 -9.96
CA ASP A 39 -11.45 -6.31 -8.99
C ASP A 39 -10.79 -5.53 -7.84
N THR A 40 -9.46 -5.64 -7.68
CA THR A 40 -8.71 -5.03 -6.57
C THR A 40 -7.86 -3.85 -7.03
N PHE A 41 -7.29 -3.91 -8.23
CA PHE A 41 -6.44 -2.88 -8.80
C PHE A 41 -6.78 -2.66 -10.28
N PRO A 42 -6.86 -1.40 -10.75
CA PRO A 42 -6.98 -1.13 -12.17
C PRO A 42 -5.70 -1.55 -12.93
N PRO A 43 -5.80 -1.96 -14.21
CA PRO A 43 -4.66 -2.29 -15.05
C PRO A 43 -3.67 -1.12 -15.18
N ASP A 44 -2.40 -1.43 -15.48
CA ASP A 44 -1.38 -0.41 -15.64
C ASP A 44 -1.60 0.52 -16.85
N ASP A 45 -1.40 1.83 -16.64
CA ASP A 45 -1.15 2.77 -17.73
C ASP A 45 0.24 2.56 -18.34
N TYR A 46 0.36 2.80 -19.65
CA TYR A 46 1.55 2.53 -20.47
C TYR A 46 2.87 3.12 -19.92
N LYS A 47 2.82 4.23 -19.16
CA LYS A 47 4.00 4.95 -18.66
C LYS A 47 4.44 4.60 -17.24
N ASN A 48 3.52 4.31 -16.30
CA ASN A 48 3.84 4.20 -14.87
C ASN A 48 2.94 3.17 -14.15
N GLY A 49 3.20 1.91 -14.46
CA GLY A 49 2.42 0.80 -13.97
C GLY A 49 2.87 0.23 -12.62
N LYS A 50 1.94 0.11 -11.66
CA LYS A 50 2.15 -0.57 -10.38
C LYS A 50 2.51 -2.04 -10.59
N PHE A 51 1.86 -2.72 -11.54
CA PHE A 51 2.15 -4.12 -11.86
C PHE A 51 3.53 -4.27 -12.49
N ARG A 52 3.85 -3.41 -13.47
CA ARG A 52 5.15 -3.38 -14.13
C ARG A 52 6.26 -3.23 -13.10
N SER A 53 6.17 -2.23 -12.22
CA SER A 53 7.18 -1.97 -11.20
C SER A 53 7.30 -3.11 -10.20
N ALA A 54 6.17 -3.65 -9.72
CA ALA A 54 6.17 -4.72 -8.72
C ALA A 54 6.77 -6.03 -9.26
N ILE A 55 6.48 -6.40 -10.50
CA ILE A 55 6.92 -7.65 -11.13
C ILE A 55 8.35 -7.52 -11.67
N TRP A 56 8.79 -6.32 -12.07
CA TRP A 56 10.09 -6.15 -12.72
C TRP A 56 11.27 -6.63 -11.87
N ASP A 57 11.23 -6.39 -10.56
CA ASP A 57 12.29 -6.77 -9.61
C ASP A 57 11.90 -7.99 -8.74
N LEU A 58 10.97 -8.83 -9.22
CA LEU A 58 10.49 -10.00 -8.48
C LEU A 58 11.64 -10.99 -8.16
N ASP A 59 12.58 -11.15 -9.07
CA ASP A 59 13.77 -12.01 -8.92
C ASP A 59 14.76 -11.51 -7.87
N LYS A 60 14.87 -10.19 -7.69
CA LYS A 60 15.77 -9.63 -6.67
C LYS A 60 15.22 -9.83 -5.27
N ARG A 61 13.90 -9.80 -5.12
CA ARG A 61 13.21 -9.93 -3.82
C ARG A 61 12.97 -11.37 -3.42
N TYR A 62 12.72 -12.25 -4.38
CA TYR A 62 12.44 -13.67 -4.16
C TYR A 62 13.40 -14.55 -4.96
N SER A 63 14.69 -14.26 -4.87
CA SER A 63 15.75 -14.95 -5.61
C SER A 63 15.82 -16.45 -5.29
N GLU A 64 15.35 -16.88 -4.12
CA GLU A 64 15.26 -18.30 -3.74
C GLU A 64 14.08 -19.04 -4.40
N LEU A 65 13.07 -18.30 -4.87
CA LEU A 65 11.82 -18.87 -5.38
C LEU A 65 11.76 -18.88 -6.91
N LEU A 66 12.49 -18.02 -7.59
CA LEU A 66 12.46 -17.94 -9.05
C LEU A 66 13.79 -17.51 -9.64
N LEU A 67 13.88 -17.64 -10.97
CA LEU A 67 14.96 -17.12 -11.78
C LEU A 67 14.39 -16.16 -12.82
N LYS A 68 15.09 -15.05 -13.07
CA LYS A 68 14.81 -14.17 -14.20
C LYS A 68 15.96 -14.27 -15.20
N GLU A 69 15.63 -14.62 -16.42
CA GLU A 69 16.56 -14.76 -17.54
C GLU A 69 16.19 -13.78 -18.65
N LYS A 70 17.19 -13.28 -19.38
CA LYS A 70 16.95 -12.58 -20.64
C LYS A 70 17.02 -13.57 -21.80
N ARG A 71 15.96 -13.63 -22.60
CA ARG A 71 15.90 -14.38 -23.86
C ARG A 71 15.70 -13.37 -24.99
N GLY A 72 16.80 -12.93 -25.57
CA GLY A 72 16.82 -11.79 -26.49
C GLY A 72 16.39 -10.49 -25.80
N ALA A 73 15.40 -9.80 -26.38
CA ALA A 73 14.84 -8.57 -25.81
C ALA A 73 13.83 -8.83 -24.66
N LEU A 74 13.44 -10.08 -24.43
CA LEU A 74 12.38 -10.45 -23.49
C LEU A 74 12.97 -10.91 -22.16
N SER A 75 12.31 -10.55 -21.06
CA SER A 75 12.60 -11.11 -19.74
C SER A 75 11.66 -12.29 -19.47
N PHE A 76 12.21 -13.41 -19.03
CA PHE A 76 11.50 -14.64 -18.69
C PHE A 76 11.68 -14.94 -17.21
N PHE A 77 10.60 -15.33 -16.54
CA PHE A 77 10.61 -15.77 -15.15
C PHE A 77 10.35 -17.27 -15.12
N THR A 78 11.18 -18.02 -14.40
CA THR A 78 11.05 -19.47 -14.25
C THR A 78 10.94 -19.78 -12.76
N PRO A 79 9.92 -20.54 -12.31
CA PRO A 79 9.82 -20.95 -10.92
C PRO A 79 10.96 -21.91 -10.56
N LYS A 80 11.51 -21.79 -9.35
CA LYS A 80 12.38 -22.81 -8.76
C LYS A 80 11.53 -23.91 -8.11
N PRO A 81 12.07 -25.13 -7.88
CA PRO A 81 11.34 -26.21 -7.21
C PRO A 81 10.72 -25.77 -5.86
N LYS A 82 11.47 -24.99 -5.07
CA LYS A 82 11.02 -24.40 -3.81
C LYS A 82 9.70 -23.63 -3.93
N LEU A 83 9.52 -22.82 -4.99
CA LEU A 83 8.28 -22.08 -5.22
C LEU A 83 7.10 -23.00 -5.57
N ILE A 84 7.35 -24.10 -6.27
CA ILE A 84 6.31 -25.07 -6.64
C ILE A 84 5.84 -25.81 -5.39
N GLU A 85 6.76 -26.19 -4.51
CA GLU A 85 6.50 -26.88 -3.25
C GLU A 85 5.81 -25.98 -2.21
N GLU A 86 6.22 -24.72 -2.13
CA GLU A 86 5.73 -23.76 -1.12
C GLU A 86 4.53 -22.93 -1.60
N LYS A 87 4.00 -23.16 -2.81
CA LYS A 87 2.96 -22.30 -3.42
C LYS A 87 1.72 -22.13 -2.54
N ASP A 88 1.30 -23.19 -1.85
CA ASP A 88 0.09 -23.22 -1.03
C ASP A 88 0.30 -22.55 0.34
N GLN A 89 1.56 -22.24 0.68
CA GLN A 89 1.94 -21.48 1.88
C GLN A 89 2.04 -19.97 1.59
N ILE A 90 1.92 -19.55 0.33
CA ILE A 90 1.95 -18.14 -0.05
C ILE A 90 0.59 -17.53 0.22
N GLU A 91 0.44 -16.89 1.38
CA GLU A 91 -0.75 -16.09 1.67
C GLU A 91 -0.75 -14.81 0.81
N ILE A 92 -1.85 -14.57 0.10
CA ILE A 92 -2.12 -13.28 -0.53
C ILE A 92 -2.75 -12.39 0.55
N PRO A 93 -2.02 -11.35 1.00
CA PRO A 93 -2.58 -10.46 2.00
C PRO A 93 -3.74 -9.63 1.43
N LEU A 94 -4.71 -9.35 2.29
CA LEU A 94 -5.84 -8.47 1.96
C LEU A 94 -5.32 -7.05 1.69
N PHE A 95 -5.55 -6.53 0.48
CA PHE A 95 -5.20 -5.16 0.15
C PHE A 95 -6.11 -4.20 0.91
N ALA A 96 -5.52 -3.24 1.61
CA ALA A 96 -6.23 -2.12 2.21
C ALA A 96 -5.58 -0.81 1.76
N PRO A 97 -6.18 -0.08 0.80
CA PRO A 97 -5.61 1.18 0.32
C PRO A 97 -5.59 2.21 1.44
N THR A 98 -4.57 3.07 1.40
CA THR A 98 -4.51 4.23 2.29
C THR A 98 -5.56 5.27 1.88
N SER A 99 -5.91 6.14 2.82
CA SER A 99 -6.81 7.28 2.59
C SER A 99 -6.33 8.17 1.46
N ARG A 100 -5.02 8.37 1.34
CA ARG A 100 -4.41 9.15 0.26
C ARG A 100 -4.57 8.48 -1.11
N GLU A 101 -4.36 7.18 -1.20
CA GLU A 101 -4.51 6.43 -2.46
C GLU A 101 -5.96 6.45 -2.93
N LYS A 102 -6.90 6.19 -2.02
CA LYS A 102 -8.34 6.28 -2.33
C LYS A 102 -8.77 7.70 -2.71
N HIS A 103 -8.17 8.74 -2.12
CA HIS A 103 -8.51 10.13 -2.49
C HIS A 103 -8.18 10.42 -3.97
N VAL A 104 -6.97 10.02 -4.39
CA VAL A 104 -6.50 10.23 -5.76
C VAL A 104 -7.31 9.41 -6.77
N GLU A 105 -7.72 8.21 -6.41
CA GLU A 105 -8.60 7.37 -7.24
C GLU A 105 -10.01 7.97 -7.35
N ASN A 106 -10.60 8.40 -6.24
CA ASN A 106 -11.94 9.01 -6.23
C ASN A 106 -12.01 10.29 -7.09
N GLN A 107 -10.98 11.13 -7.09
CA GLN A 107 -10.90 12.30 -7.96
C GLN A 107 -10.93 11.95 -9.45
N ARG A 108 -10.48 10.75 -9.82
CA ARG A 108 -10.46 10.28 -11.21
C ARG A 108 -11.78 9.66 -11.64
N GLU A 109 -12.51 9.03 -10.71
CA GLU A 109 -13.70 8.24 -11.01
C GLU A 109 -15.03 8.96 -10.76
N GLY A 110 -15.02 10.22 -10.29
CA GLY A 110 -16.25 11.02 -10.12
C GLY A 110 -17.25 10.41 -9.11
N ARG A 111 -16.73 9.85 -8.01
CA ARG A 111 -17.55 9.19 -6.97
C ARG A 111 -18.28 10.19 -6.06
N SER A 112 -19.24 9.70 -5.26
CA SER A 112 -20.11 10.48 -4.35
C SER A 112 -19.37 11.52 -3.51
N ASP A 113 -19.86 12.77 -3.51
CA ASP A 113 -19.28 13.92 -2.82
C ASP A 113 -19.00 13.66 -1.33
N LYS A 114 -19.95 13.03 -0.60
CA LYS A 114 -19.77 12.73 0.84
C LYS A 114 -18.58 11.81 1.11
N TYR A 115 -18.37 10.81 0.27
CA TYR A 115 -17.27 9.87 0.44
C TYR A 115 -15.94 10.49 -0.01
N VAL A 116 -15.96 11.32 -1.06
CA VAL A 116 -14.80 12.12 -1.48
C VAL A 116 -14.33 13.02 -0.33
N ASP A 117 -15.25 13.76 0.29
CA ASP A 117 -14.98 14.67 1.42
C ASP A 117 -14.38 13.92 2.62
N TYR A 118 -14.95 12.77 2.99
CA TYR A 118 -14.43 11.94 4.07
C TYR A 118 -12.98 11.50 3.80
N VAL A 119 -12.72 10.99 2.60
CA VAL A 119 -11.40 10.49 2.21
C VAL A 119 -10.38 11.64 2.13
N GLU A 120 -10.79 12.82 1.66
CA GLU A 120 -9.98 14.04 1.62
C GLU A 120 -9.61 14.52 3.03
N PHE A 121 -10.60 14.67 3.91
CA PHE A 121 -10.40 15.07 5.29
C PHE A 121 -9.43 14.13 6.00
N LYS A 122 -9.61 12.83 5.80
CA LYS A 122 -8.77 11.78 6.36
C LYS A 122 -7.33 11.82 5.83
N ALA A 123 -7.13 12.12 4.55
CA ALA A 123 -5.81 12.32 3.96
C ALA A 123 -5.10 13.54 4.56
N LYS A 124 -5.79 14.70 4.62
CA LYS A 124 -5.27 15.95 5.22
C LYS A 124 -4.86 15.77 6.68
N LEU A 125 -5.69 15.09 7.48
CA LEU A 125 -5.37 14.75 8.87
C LEU A 125 -4.09 13.92 8.98
N THR A 126 -3.93 12.93 8.11
CA THR A 126 -2.73 12.08 8.09
C THR A 126 -1.47 12.89 7.77
N GLU A 127 -1.55 13.87 6.87
CA GLU A 127 -0.44 14.76 6.53
C GLU A 127 -0.04 15.69 7.68
N ILE A 128 -1.02 16.26 8.38
CA ILE A 128 -0.77 17.09 9.57
C ILE A 128 -0.03 16.28 10.64
N ILE A 129 -0.46 15.04 10.88
CA ILE A 129 0.18 14.17 11.88
C ILE A 129 1.61 13.80 11.47
N ALA A 130 1.84 13.48 10.19
CA ALA A 130 3.19 13.22 9.68
C ALA A 130 4.11 14.45 9.79
N TYR A 131 3.56 15.66 9.58
CA TYR A 131 4.29 16.90 9.77
C TYR A 131 4.70 17.12 11.23
N ILE A 132 3.80 16.88 12.18
CA ILE A 132 4.09 16.95 13.62
C ILE A 132 5.22 15.98 14.01
N GLU A 133 5.14 14.73 13.56
CA GLU A 133 6.19 13.73 13.80
C GLU A 133 7.55 14.18 13.22
N SER A 134 7.54 14.78 12.02
CA SER A 134 8.77 15.28 11.38
C SER A 134 9.48 16.38 12.18
N LYS A 135 8.71 17.14 12.99
CA LYS A 135 9.24 18.19 13.86
C LYS A 135 9.74 17.65 15.20
N LYS A 136 9.62 16.34 15.46
CA LYS A 136 10.01 15.68 16.72
C LYS A 136 9.46 16.40 17.96
N ILE A 137 8.22 16.90 17.87
CA ILE A 137 7.51 17.47 19.01
C ILE A 137 7.01 16.31 19.87
N THR A 138 7.94 15.58 20.48
CA THR A 138 7.65 14.43 21.35
C THR A 138 7.94 14.75 22.80
N ASP A 139 8.90 15.64 23.08
CA ASP A 139 9.31 16.02 24.42
C ASP A 139 9.44 17.54 24.54
N VAL A 140 8.42 18.17 25.11
CA VAL A 140 8.48 19.58 25.50
C VAL A 140 8.88 19.64 26.97
N ASN A 141 10.08 20.14 27.27
CA ASN A 141 10.46 20.44 28.65
C ASN A 141 9.66 21.66 29.14
N VAL A 142 8.71 21.42 30.05
CA VAL A 142 7.78 22.44 30.54
C VAL A 142 8.30 23.22 31.75
N ASP A 143 9.46 22.88 32.30
CA ASP A 143 9.98 23.48 33.54
C ASP A 143 10.40 24.95 33.37
N TYR A 144 10.63 25.37 32.13
CA TYR A 144 10.99 26.75 31.77
C TYR A 144 9.80 27.67 31.53
N PHE A 145 8.57 27.16 31.66
CA PHE A 145 7.34 27.91 31.39
C PHE A 145 6.71 28.48 32.65
N THR A 146 5.98 29.59 32.51
CA THR A 146 5.07 30.05 33.55
C THR A 146 3.95 29.02 33.79
N LYS A 147 3.31 29.05 34.97
CA LYS A 147 2.19 28.13 35.29
C LYS A 147 1.03 28.18 34.27
N ALA A 148 0.84 29.30 33.57
CA ALA A 148 -0.17 29.41 32.52
C ALA A 148 0.27 28.69 31.24
N GLU A 149 1.52 28.88 30.84
CA GLU A 149 2.14 28.23 29.67
C GLU A 149 2.31 26.72 29.87
N GLN A 150 2.67 26.26 31.07
CA GLN A 150 2.73 24.83 31.42
C GLN A 150 1.39 24.13 31.18
N ARG A 151 0.28 24.74 31.63
CA ARG A 151 -1.07 24.19 31.40
C ARG A 151 -1.43 24.12 29.92
N ASN A 152 -1.02 25.11 29.12
CA ASN A 152 -1.26 25.11 27.68
C ASN A 152 -0.39 24.08 26.97
N ALA A 153 0.88 23.92 27.37
CA ALA A 153 1.79 22.91 26.85
C ALA A 153 1.28 21.48 27.13
N ILE A 154 0.83 21.21 28.35
CA ILE A 154 0.23 19.91 28.73
C ILE A 154 -1.03 19.63 27.89
N LYS A 155 -1.91 20.61 27.71
CA LYS A 155 -3.10 20.46 26.84
C LYS A 155 -2.70 20.14 25.40
N ALA A 156 -1.70 20.83 24.87
CA ALA A 156 -1.20 20.57 23.53
C ALA A 156 -0.63 19.15 23.40
N MET A 157 0.13 18.67 24.39
CA MET A 157 0.65 17.30 24.42
C MET A 157 -0.47 16.25 24.41
N ILE A 158 -1.51 16.43 25.25
CA ILE A 158 -2.69 15.53 25.26
C ILE A 158 -3.39 15.50 23.90
N TYR A 159 -3.54 16.65 23.24
CA TYR A 159 -4.13 16.69 21.90
C TYR A 159 -3.24 16.03 20.84
N LEU A 160 -1.93 16.16 20.96
CA LEU A 160 -0.97 15.48 20.08
C LEU A 160 -1.05 13.95 20.24
N GLU A 161 -1.12 13.45 21.48
CA GLU A 161 -1.34 12.02 21.76
C GLU A 161 -2.66 11.54 21.16
N GLY A 162 -3.75 12.27 21.37
CA GLY A 162 -5.06 11.93 20.79
C GLY A 162 -5.04 11.92 19.25
N LEU A 163 -4.29 12.82 18.61
CA LEU A 163 -4.09 12.82 17.16
C LEU A 163 -3.29 11.60 16.68
N MET A 164 -2.31 11.15 17.45
CA MET A 164 -1.54 9.94 17.16
C MET A 164 -2.41 8.69 17.25
N ASP A 165 -3.25 8.56 18.29
CA ASP A 165 -4.22 7.47 18.40
C ASP A 165 -5.23 7.48 17.26
N LEU A 166 -5.72 8.67 16.91
CA LEU A 166 -6.61 8.88 15.78
C LEU A 166 -5.94 8.40 14.47
N LYS A 167 -4.66 8.68 14.25
CA LYS A 167 -3.88 8.16 13.10
C LYS A 167 -3.96 6.64 13.00
N TYR A 168 -3.81 5.92 14.12
CA TYR A 168 -3.85 4.46 14.15
C TYR A 168 -5.23 3.93 13.78
N SER A 169 -6.29 4.54 14.32
CA SER A 169 -7.68 4.17 13.97
C SER A 169 -8.02 4.47 12.50
N MET A 170 -7.37 5.47 11.91
CA MET A 170 -7.62 5.94 10.54
C MET A 170 -6.78 5.21 9.48
N GLN A 171 -5.99 4.19 9.81
CA GLN A 171 -5.12 3.54 8.81
C GLN A 171 -5.88 2.82 7.68
N TYR A 172 -7.16 2.49 7.91
CA TYR A 172 -7.98 1.74 6.97
C TYR A 172 -9.15 2.58 6.47
N VAL A 173 -9.35 2.63 5.16
CA VAL A 173 -10.48 3.37 4.59
C VAL A 173 -11.70 2.48 4.51
N GLN A 174 -12.78 2.92 5.15
CA GLN A 174 -14.09 2.28 5.12
C GLN A 174 -14.66 2.16 3.70
N ARG A 175 -15.65 1.27 3.52
CA ARG A 175 -16.33 1.08 2.23
C ARG A 175 -17.28 2.24 1.95
N GLU A 176 -17.42 2.60 0.69
CA GLU A 176 -18.30 3.71 0.25
C GLU A 176 -19.77 3.48 0.61
N GLU A 177 -20.21 2.21 0.64
CA GLU A 177 -21.57 1.77 1.02
C GLU A 177 -21.97 2.25 2.42
N GLU A 178 -21.01 2.43 3.33
CA GLU A 178 -21.23 2.88 4.71
C GLU A 178 -21.59 4.39 4.78
N PHE A 179 -21.41 5.14 3.69
CA PHE A 179 -21.62 6.60 3.61
C PHE A 179 -22.84 7.02 2.78
N ARG A 180 -23.65 6.05 2.31
CA ARG A 180 -24.81 6.31 1.43
C ARG A 180 -26.12 6.63 2.16
N TYR A 181 -26.07 6.91 3.46
CA TYR A 181 -27.22 7.27 4.28
C TYR A 181 -27.37 8.80 4.44
#